data_AF-E1JT03-F1
#
_entry.id   AF-E1JT03-F1
#
_cell.length_a   1.000
_cell.length_b   1.000
_cell.length_c   1.000
_cell.angle_alpha   90.00
_cell.angle_beta   90.00
_cell.angle_gamma   90.00
#
_symmetry.space_group_name_H-M   'P 1'
#
loop_
_entity.id
_entity.type
_entity.pdbx_description
1 polymer ?
#
loop_
_entity_poly.entity_id
_entity_poly.type
_entity_poly.pdbx_seq_one_letter_code
_entity_poly.pdbx_strand_id
1 'polypeptide(L)'
;MSEGLQLDLKKPLDKMTAKELRDLVMRQIPQITGASGLGKDELLVQIKEVLGIGGEEGEKVSPYKTKILSMKTKMRELRAKRAEVSGEGARRQKELLRRQVNKLKKRTRRLAKAS
;
A
#
# COMPACT_ATOMS: atom_id res chain seq x y z
N MET A 1 -2.29 -18.87 -31.97
CA MET A 1 -1.91 -17.44 -32.10
C MET A 1 -2.51 -16.72 -30.91
N SER A 2 -1.80 -16.70 -29.78
CA SER A 2 -2.16 -15.83 -28.66
C SER A 2 -1.84 -14.41 -29.09
N GLU A 3 -2.85 -13.69 -29.59
CA GLU A 3 -2.77 -12.25 -29.84
C GLU A 3 -2.54 -11.57 -28.49
N GLY A 4 -1.28 -11.49 -28.09
CA GLY A 4 -0.87 -10.67 -26.97
C GLY A 4 -1.24 -9.24 -27.34
N LEU A 5 -2.19 -8.65 -26.60
CA LEU A 5 -2.41 -7.21 -26.64
C LEU A 5 -1.04 -6.56 -26.35
N GLN A 6 -0.37 -6.07 -27.39
CA GLN A 6 0.75 -5.15 -27.23
C GLN A 6 0.14 -3.81 -26.80
N LEU A 7 0.00 -3.62 -25.48
CA LEU A 7 -0.25 -2.29 -24.96
C LEU A 7 1.07 -1.52 -25.03
N ASP A 8 1.14 -0.51 -25.90
CA ASP A 8 2.20 0.51 -25.90
C ASP A 8 2.10 1.37 -24.63
N LEU A 9 2.52 0.76 -23.52
CA LEU A 9 2.53 1.37 -22.19
C LEU A 9 3.72 2.34 -22.10
N LYS A 10 3.45 3.64 -22.28
CA LYS A 10 4.45 4.70 -21.99
C LYS A 10 4.96 4.68 -20.54
N LYS A 11 4.21 4.08 -19.61
CA LYS A 11 4.54 3.93 -18.18
C LYS A 11 4.07 2.56 -17.66
N PRO A 12 4.73 1.98 -16.64
CA PRO A 12 4.21 0.82 -15.92
C PRO A 12 2.85 1.11 -15.27
N LEU A 13 1.93 0.12 -15.27
CA LEU A 13 0.56 0.25 -14.75
C LEU A 13 0.52 0.80 -13.32
N ASP A 14 1.40 0.34 -12.43
CA ASP A 14 1.41 0.76 -11.01
C ASP A 14 1.75 2.25 -10.81
N LYS A 15 2.46 2.85 -11.78
CA LYS A 15 2.82 4.27 -11.77
C LYS A 15 1.77 5.17 -12.39
N MET A 16 0.75 4.60 -13.04
CA MET A 16 -0.34 5.37 -13.62
C MET A 16 -1.28 5.90 -12.52
N THR A 17 -1.88 7.05 -12.77
CA THR A 17 -2.95 7.62 -11.96
C THR A 17 -4.28 6.96 -12.31
N ALA A 18 -5.28 7.08 -11.43
CA ALA A 18 -6.62 6.52 -11.68
C ALA A 18 -7.21 7.01 -13.01
N LYS A 19 -6.94 8.25 -13.40
CA LYS A 19 -7.39 8.82 -14.68
C LYS A 19 -6.71 8.15 -15.87
N GLU A 20 -5.39 8.01 -15.84
CA GLU A 20 -4.61 7.33 -16.89
C GLU A 20 -5.05 5.86 -17.05
N LEU A 21 -5.38 5.17 -15.96
CA LEU A 21 -5.89 3.79 -16.00
C LEU A 21 -7.29 3.70 -16.60
N ARG A 22 -8.20 4.66 -16.30
CA ARG A 22 -9.53 4.72 -16.91
C ARG A 22 -9.46 4.94 -18.41
N ASP A 23 -8.60 5.87 -18.84
CA ASP A 23 -8.40 6.17 -20.26
C ASP A 23 -7.84 4.94 -20.99
N LEU A 24 -6.93 4.21 -20.36
CA LEU A 24 -6.38 2.96 -20.92
C LEU A 24 -7.45 1.88 -21.05
N VAL A 25 -8.27 1.68 -20.01
CA VAL A 25 -9.38 0.72 -20.03
C VAL A 25 -10.38 1.05 -21.15
N MET A 26 -10.80 2.31 -21.25
CA MET A 26 -11.74 2.74 -22.29
C MET A 26 -11.19 2.58 -23.70
N ARG A 27 -9.88 2.74 -23.90
CA ARG A 27 -9.24 2.67 -25.23
C ARG A 27 -8.87 1.26 -25.65
N GLN A 28 -8.43 0.43 -24.72
CA GLN A 28 -7.74 -0.83 -25.03
C GLN A 28 -8.38 -2.06 -24.40
N ILE A 29 -9.24 -1.89 -23.38
CA ILE A 29 -9.83 -3.02 -22.64
C ILE A 29 -11.35 -2.80 -22.45
N PRO A 30 -12.16 -2.94 -23.52
CA PRO A 30 -13.62 -2.77 -23.44
C PRO A 30 -14.31 -3.86 -22.60
N GLN A 31 -13.58 -4.90 -22.18
CA GLN A 31 -14.07 -5.96 -21.31
C GLN A 31 -14.33 -5.47 -19.88
N ILE A 32 -13.65 -4.41 -19.44
CA ILE A 32 -13.85 -3.82 -18.11
C ILE A 32 -14.98 -2.77 -18.20
N THR A 33 -16.19 -3.19 -17.85
CA THR A 33 -17.37 -2.31 -17.79
C THR A 33 -17.41 -1.58 -16.44
N GLY A 34 -17.74 -0.28 -16.45
CA GLY A 34 -17.85 0.51 -15.21
C GLY A 34 -16.56 1.15 -14.69
N ALA A 35 -15.50 1.22 -15.49
CA ALA A 35 -14.21 1.82 -15.11
C ALA A 35 -14.30 3.26 -14.54
N SER A 36 -15.32 4.02 -14.91
CA SER A 36 -15.56 5.39 -14.43
C SER A 36 -15.79 5.47 -12.91
N GLY A 37 -16.38 4.43 -12.31
CA GLY A 37 -16.68 4.37 -10.87
C GLY A 37 -15.57 3.77 -10.01
N LEU A 38 -14.59 3.09 -10.62
CA LEU A 38 -13.58 2.32 -9.89
C LEU A 38 -12.41 3.19 -9.41
N GLY A 39 -11.88 2.83 -8.24
CA GLY A 39 -10.67 3.40 -7.67
C GLY A 39 -9.40 2.95 -8.40
N LYS A 40 -8.25 3.58 -8.09
CA LYS A 40 -6.96 3.22 -8.70
C LYS A 40 -6.63 1.73 -8.50
N ASP A 41 -6.82 1.25 -7.28
CA ASP A 41 -6.42 -0.11 -6.90
C ASP A 41 -7.32 -1.16 -7.58
N GLU A 42 -8.63 -0.91 -7.64
CA GLU A 42 -9.60 -1.79 -8.31
C GLU A 42 -9.37 -1.86 -9.82
N LEU A 43 -9.08 -0.74 -10.46
CA LEU A 43 -8.72 -0.70 -11.88
C LEU A 43 -7.47 -1.52 -12.18
N LEU A 44 -6.45 -1.44 -11.31
CA LEU A 44 -5.23 -2.22 -11.49
C LEU A 44 -5.48 -3.73 -11.42
N VAL A 45 -6.35 -4.18 -10.51
CA VAL A 45 -6.70 -5.60 -10.38
C VAL A 45 -7.38 -6.08 -11.66
N GLN A 46 -8.44 -5.40 -12.10
CA GLN A 46 -9.20 -5.81 -13.28
C GLN A 46 -8.36 -5.75 -14.57
N ILE A 47 -7.51 -4.73 -14.73
CA ILE A 47 -6.59 -4.64 -15.86
C ILE A 47 -5.61 -5.81 -15.85
N LYS A 48 -5.03 -6.17 -14.68
CA LYS A 48 -4.09 -7.29 -14.56
C LYS A 48 -4.76 -8.65 -14.80
N GLU A 49 -6.02 -8.80 -14.38
CA GLU A 49 -6.84 -10.00 -14.65
C GLU A 49 -7.11 -10.17 -16.15
N VAL A 50 -7.60 -9.12 -16.82
CA VAL A 50 -7.93 -9.19 -18.26
C VAL A 50 -6.68 -9.37 -19.12
N LEU A 51 -5.54 -8.78 -18.71
CA LEU A 51 -4.28 -8.96 -19.41
C LEU A 51 -3.62 -10.33 -19.16
N GLY A 52 -4.23 -11.21 -18.35
CA GLY A 52 -3.67 -12.52 -18.05
C GLY A 52 -2.35 -12.47 -17.26
N ILE A 53 -2.00 -11.29 -16.74
CA ILE A 53 -0.84 -11.08 -15.87
C ILE A 53 -1.17 -11.56 -14.43
N GLY A 54 -2.44 -11.85 -14.15
CA GLY A 54 -2.97 -12.35 -12.87
C GLY A 54 -2.83 -13.86 -12.62
N GLY A 55 -1.82 -14.53 -13.18
CA GLY A 55 -1.59 -15.97 -12.96
C GLY A 55 -0.84 -16.30 -11.66
N GLU A 56 0.31 -15.69 -11.39
CA GLU A 56 1.14 -16.07 -10.21
C GLU A 56 1.92 -14.90 -9.59
N GLU A 57 1.83 -13.69 -10.15
CA GLU A 57 2.57 -12.52 -9.66
C GLU A 57 1.65 -11.34 -9.31
N GLY A 58 0.48 -11.66 -8.73
CA GLY A 58 -0.29 -10.66 -8.00
C GLY A 58 0.64 -9.97 -7.00
N GLU A 59 0.92 -8.69 -7.27
CA GLU A 59 1.85 -7.79 -6.57
C GLU A 59 2.21 -8.37 -5.22
N LYS A 60 3.39 -9.04 -5.09
CA LYS A 60 3.77 -9.81 -3.90
C LYS A 60 3.46 -8.98 -2.66
N VAL A 61 2.25 -9.14 -2.12
CA VAL A 61 1.79 -8.32 -1.01
C VAL A 61 2.59 -8.88 0.11
N SER A 62 3.64 -8.14 0.49
CA SER A 62 4.50 -8.52 1.58
C SER A 62 3.60 -9.08 2.68
N PRO A 63 3.82 -10.33 3.13
CA PRO A 63 2.97 -10.95 4.14
C PRO A 63 2.91 -10.12 5.43
N TYR A 64 3.81 -9.14 5.56
CA TYR A 64 3.90 -8.21 6.67
C TYR A 64 3.29 -6.82 6.40
N LYS A 65 2.73 -6.52 5.22
CA LYS A 65 2.18 -5.18 4.88
C LYS A 65 1.12 -4.73 5.89
N THR A 66 0.12 -5.57 6.16
CA THR A 66 -0.95 -5.31 7.15
C THR A 66 -0.38 -5.14 8.56
N LYS A 67 0.57 -6.00 8.94
CA LYS A 67 1.27 -5.95 10.24
C LYS A 67 2.07 -4.65 10.40
N ILE A 68 2.77 -4.20 9.36
CA ILE A 68 3.53 -2.95 9.36
C ILE A 68 2.58 -1.75 9.52
N LEU A 69 1.42 -1.76 8.85
CA LEU A 69 0.41 -0.71 8.98
C LEU A 69 -0.13 -0.62 10.41
N SER A 70 -0.56 -1.73 11.00
CA SER A 70 -1.05 -1.76 12.40
C SER A 70 0.00 -1.23 13.40
N MET A 71 1.27 -1.59 13.20
CA MET A 71 2.37 -1.10 14.03
C MET A 71 2.62 0.41 13.85
N LYS A 72 2.40 0.96 12.65
CA LYS A 72 2.46 2.41 12.41
C LYS A 72 1.32 3.15 13.10
N THR A 73 0.11 2.59 13.12
CA THR A 73 -1.03 3.15 13.87
C THR A 73 -0.71 3.22 15.36
N LYS A 74 -0.24 2.11 15.94
CA LYS A 74 0.20 2.05 17.35
C LYS A 74 1.33 3.03 17.68
N MET A 75 2.25 3.27 16.73
CA MET A 75 3.28 4.31 16.90
C MET A 75 2.71 5.72 16.97
N ARG A 76 1.62 6.04 16.24
CA ARG A 76 0.97 7.35 16.29
C ARG A 76 0.28 7.55 17.64
N GLU A 77 -0.46 6.55 18.10
CA GLU A 77 -1.11 6.56 19.43
C GLU A 77 -0.10 6.78 20.56
N LEU A 78 1.04 6.06 20.55
CA LEU A 78 2.06 6.22 21.58
C LEU A 78 2.75 7.59 21.55
N ARG A 79 2.80 8.25 20.39
CA ARG A 79 3.30 9.63 20.30
C ARG A 79 2.31 10.64 20.87
N ALA A 80 1.02 10.45 20.59
CA ALA A 80 -0.04 11.27 21.19
C ALA A 80 -0.03 11.14 22.71
N LYS A 81 -0.05 9.91 23.22
CA LYS A 81 0.07 9.63 24.67
C LYS A 81 1.29 10.30 25.28
N ARG A 82 2.44 10.27 24.62
CA ARG A 82 3.67 10.93 25.12
C ARG A 82 3.53 12.45 25.20
N ALA A 83 2.80 13.07 24.29
CA ALA A 83 2.54 14.51 24.29
C ALA A 83 1.62 14.91 25.45
N GLU A 84 0.65 14.06 25.77
CA GLU A 84 -0.33 14.26 26.86
C GLU A 84 0.29 14.08 28.26
N VAL A 85 1.39 13.34 28.41
CA VAL A 85 2.04 13.17 29.71
C VAL A 85 2.54 14.52 30.26
N SER A 86 2.05 14.90 31.44
CA SER A 86 2.48 16.07 32.21
C SER A 86 2.45 15.75 33.72
N GLY A 87 3.07 16.58 34.57
CA GLY A 87 3.10 16.38 36.02
C GLY A 87 4.35 15.67 36.58
N GLU A 88 4.34 15.38 37.88
CA GLU A 88 5.42 14.65 38.56
C GLU A 88 5.54 13.22 38.04
N GLY A 89 6.78 12.73 37.86
CA GLY A 89 7.04 11.41 37.26
C GLY A 89 6.89 11.35 35.73
N ALA A 90 6.45 12.44 35.08
CA ALA A 90 6.30 12.54 33.62
C ALA A 90 7.58 12.18 32.85
N ARG A 91 8.76 12.48 33.40
CA ARG A 91 10.05 12.20 32.76
C ARG A 91 10.23 10.70 32.48
N ARG A 92 9.97 9.85 33.49
CA ARG A 92 10.12 8.39 33.38
C ARG A 92 9.09 7.81 32.42
N GLN A 93 7.84 8.27 32.49
CA GLN A 93 6.77 7.82 31.59
C GLN A 93 7.04 8.22 30.12
N LYS A 94 7.47 9.47 29.88
CA LYS A 94 7.88 9.95 28.54
C LYS A 94 9.04 9.14 27.98
N GLU A 95 9.98 8.74 28.82
CA GLU A 95 11.11 7.91 28.41
C GLU A 95 10.67 6.48 28.01
N LEU A 96 9.79 5.85 28.80
CA LEU A 96 9.23 4.54 28.48
C LEU A 96 8.48 4.56 27.14
N LEU A 97 7.62 5.57 26.93
CA LEU A 97 6.88 5.75 25.67
C LEU A 97 7.83 5.99 24.48
N ARG A 98 8.89 6.79 24.66
CA ARG A 98 9.95 6.97 23.62
C ARG A 98 10.61 5.64 23.27
N ARG A 99 10.99 4.83 24.27
CA ARG A 99 11.62 3.51 24.07
C ARG A 99 10.69 2.56 23.31
N GLN A 100 9.40 2.54 23.64
CA GLN A 100 8.39 1.74 22.95
C GLN A 100 8.24 2.15 21.46
N VAL A 101 8.15 3.45 21.17
CA VAL A 101 8.11 3.97 19.80
C VAL A 101 9.37 3.57 19.02
N ASN A 102 10.55 3.68 19.62
CA ASN A 102 11.80 3.28 18.98
C ASN A 102 11.85 1.77 18.69
N LYS A 103 11.35 0.93 19.61
CA LYS A 103 11.24 -0.52 19.41
C LYS A 103 10.32 -0.86 18.25
N LEU A 104 9.17 -0.19 18.15
CA LEU A 104 8.23 -0.36 17.03
C LEU A 104 8.85 0.10 15.71
N LYS A 105 9.51 1.27 15.66
CA LYS A 105 10.23 1.75 14.45
C LYS A 105 11.26 0.74 13.95
N LYS A 106 12.07 0.18 14.85
CA LYS A 106 13.07 -0.83 14.52
C LYS A 106 12.41 -2.11 13.98
N ARG A 107 11.34 -2.58 14.61
CA ARG A 107 10.58 -3.77 14.17
C ARG A 107 9.93 -3.56 12.80
N THR A 108 9.28 -2.42 12.55
CA THR A 108 8.68 -2.15 11.23
C THR A 108 9.74 -2.07 10.13
N ARG A 109 10.92 -1.50 10.42
CA ARG A 109 12.03 -1.45 9.47
C ARG A 109 12.61 -2.83 9.17
N ARG A 110 12.68 -3.72 10.17
CA ARG A 110 13.10 -5.12 9.97
C ARG A 110 12.08 -5.89 9.14
N LEU A 111 10.79 -5.80 9.48
CA LEU A 111 9.73 -6.46 8.73
C LEU A 111 9.69 -6.00 7.28
N ALA A 112 9.81 -4.70 7.03
CA ALA A 112 9.86 -4.15 5.66
C ALA A 112 11.10 -4.57 4.85
N LYS A 113 12.21 -4.94 5.51
CA LYS A 113 13.40 -5.49 4.84
C LYS A 113 13.30 -6.99 4.58
N ALA A 114 12.52 -7.70 5.39
CA ALA A 114 12.25 -9.13 5.25
C ALA A 114 11.02 -9.41 4.36
N SER A 115 10.52 -8.36 3.72
CA SER A 115 9.34 -8.33 2.85
C SER A 115 9.75 -8.34 1.40
#